data_AF-A0A843EBS4-F1
#
_entry.id   AF-A0A843EBS4-F1
#
_cell.length_a   1.000
_cell.length_b   1.000
_cell.length_c   1.000
_cell.angle_alpha   90.00
_cell.angle_beta   90.00
_cell.angle_gamma   90.00
#
_symmetry.space_group_name_H-M   'P 1'
#
loop_
_entity.id
_entity.type
_entity.pdbx_description
1 polymer ?
#
loop_
_entity_poly.entity_id
_entity_poly.type
_entity_poly.pdbx_seq_one_letter_code
_entity_poly.pdbx_strand_id
1 'polypeptide(L)'
;MDRRIERSIDNTRERIDNTKERLDSRIDNTKERIDNTRERIDSRLDFEINPRERFNEIKNNSATYEYFERLKKDRTFFNNDEPFTKRLNNVSKDLNLNVSFSNKTTVSEETAQAIVLASGNLGLIYFTDWSNRMTYEQIEDAFPGLLNGLTHHEGIGFVMVKSEIYDTIVFSDDDVLYLDSEEYYGNHFLEKYGENIINKLKRTDSFDHIPDILVNSEYDIENDEVYAFEELIGSHGGAGGNQQYPFILYPNDWNLDEEIFGAENVYKFFMGEMEKSWNRK
;
A
#
# COMPACT_ATOMS: atom_id res chain seq x y z
N MET A 1 13.25 -56.88 -35.50
CA MET A 1 13.06 -55.49 -35.04
C MET A 1 12.59 -55.58 -33.59
N ASP A 2 13.29 -54.91 -32.69
CA ASP A 2 13.40 -55.27 -31.27
C ASP A 2 12.22 -54.73 -30.44
N ARG A 3 11.44 -55.62 -29.79
CA ARG A 3 10.24 -55.27 -28.98
C ARG A 3 10.51 -54.24 -27.88
N ARG A 4 11.77 -54.07 -27.48
CA ARG A 4 12.21 -53.02 -26.54
C ARG A 4 12.14 -51.61 -27.13
N ILE A 5 12.44 -51.46 -28.42
CA ILE A 5 12.41 -50.17 -29.11
C ILE A 5 10.97 -49.71 -29.29
N GLU A 6 10.06 -50.61 -29.66
CA GLU A 6 8.62 -50.32 -29.80
C GLU A 6 8.01 -49.83 -28.48
N ARG A 7 8.24 -50.54 -27.36
CA ARG A 7 7.78 -50.08 -26.04
C ARG A 7 8.36 -48.73 -25.62
N SER A 8 9.62 -48.46 -25.96
CA SER A 8 10.25 -47.18 -25.65
C SER A 8 9.62 -46.03 -26.43
N ILE A 9 9.22 -46.27 -27.68
CA ILE A 9 8.53 -45.30 -28.52
C ILE A 9 7.12 -45.04 -27.99
N ASP A 10 6.38 -46.09 -27.62
CA ASP A 10 5.02 -45.96 -27.08
C ASP A 10 5.00 -45.20 -25.75
N ASN A 11 5.91 -45.51 -24.83
CA ASN A 11 6.06 -44.77 -23.57
C ASN A 11 6.42 -43.30 -23.78
N THR A 12 7.19 -43.00 -24.85
CA THR A 12 7.58 -41.62 -25.17
C THR A 12 6.39 -40.85 -25.75
N ARG A 13 5.56 -41.49 -26.59
CA ARG A 13 4.33 -40.90 -27.12
C ARG A 13 3.33 -40.59 -26.00
N GLU A 14 3.10 -41.55 -25.10
CA GLU A 14 2.22 -41.36 -23.95
C GLU A 14 2.68 -40.20 -23.05
N ARG A 15 3.98 -40.02 -22.84
CA ARG A 15 4.52 -38.86 -22.11
C ARG A 15 4.30 -37.55 -22.83
N ILE A 16 4.43 -37.51 -24.15
CA ILE A 16 4.19 -36.31 -24.96
C ILE A 16 2.71 -35.94 -24.91
N ASP A 17 1.81 -36.91 -25.03
CA ASP A 17 0.36 -36.68 -25.02
C ASP A 17 -0.09 -36.17 -23.65
N ASN A 18 0.37 -36.78 -22.55
CA ASN A 18 0.13 -36.29 -21.19
C ASN A 18 0.68 -34.86 -20.96
N THR A 19 1.80 -34.52 -21.61
CA THR A 19 2.39 -33.17 -21.49
C THR A 19 1.57 -32.14 -22.25
N LYS A 20 1.02 -32.51 -23.42
CA LYS A 20 0.12 -31.67 -24.19
C LYS A 20 -1.19 -31.41 -23.45
N GLU A 21 -1.83 -32.44 -22.89
CA GLU A 21 -3.05 -32.27 -22.09
C GLU A 21 -2.85 -31.34 -20.88
N ARG A 22 -1.68 -31.42 -20.23
CA ARG A 22 -1.32 -30.51 -19.13
C ARG A 22 -1.08 -29.07 -19.59
N LEU A 23 -0.57 -28.88 -20.80
CA LEU A 23 -0.36 -27.56 -21.39
C LEU A 23 -1.70 -26.95 -21.83
N ASP A 24 -2.56 -27.75 -22.47
CA ASP A 24 -3.88 -27.32 -22.94
C ASP A 24 -4.76 -26.93 -21.75
N SER A 25 -4.80 -27.74 -20.69
CA SER A 25 -5.54 -27.39 -19.46
C SER A 25 -4.99 -26.13 -18.76
N ARG A 26 -3.67 -25.88 -18.80
CA ARG A 26 -3.08 -24.63 -18.30
C ARG A 26 -3.46 -23.44 -19.16
N ILE A 27 -3.50 -23.60 -20.48
CA ILE A 27 -3.91 -22.55 -21.41
C ILE A 27 -5.39 -22.22 -21.22
N ASP A 28 -6.24 -23.24 -21.06
CA ASP A 28 -7.68 -23.04 -20.85
C ASP A 28 -7.96 -22.36 -19.51
N ASN A 29 -7.30 -22.76 -18.42
CA ASN A 29 -7.40 -22.06 -17.13
C ASN A 29 -6.90 -20.61 -17.21
N THR A 30 -5.87 -20.35 -18.03
CA THR A 30 -5.34 -18.98 -18.23
C THR A 30 -6.30 -18.15 -19.07
N LYS A 31 -6.91 -18.73 -20.10
CA LYS A 31 -7.94 -18.07 -20.92
C LYS A 31 -9.19 -17.77 -20.09
N GLU A 32 -9.67 -18.73 -19.31
CA GLU A 32 -10.81 -18.53 -18.40
C GLU A 32 -10.53 -17.40 -17.40
N ARG A 33 -9.31 -17.35 -16.84
CA ARG A 33 -8.88 -16.22 -15.99
C ARG A 33 -8.89 -14.90 -16.75
N ILE A 34 -8.33 -14.86 -17.97
CA ILE A 34 -8.29 -13.65 -18.80
C ILE A 34 -9.69 -13.19 -19.22
N ASP A 35 -10.57 -14.12 -19.59
CA ASP A 35 -11.93 -13.84 -20.02
C ASP A 35 -12.77 -13.34 -18.82
N ASN A 36 -12.60 -13.96 -17.63
CA ASN A 36 -13.18 -13.43 -16.39
C ASN A 36 -12.63 -12.06 -16.02
N THR A 37 -11.34 -11.80 -16.21
CA THR A 37 -10.75 -10.46 -16.02
C THR A 37 -11.29 -9.46 -17.03
N ARG A 38 -11.48 -9.86 -18.29
CA ARG A 38 -12.04 -9.01 -19.36
C ARG A 38 -13.50 -8.67 -19.13
N GLU A 39 -14.34 -9.65 -18.78
CA GLU A 39 -15.74 -9.40 -18.43
C GLU A 39 -15.84 -8.48 -17.19
N ARG A 40 -14.96 -8.64 -16.21
CA ARG A 40 -14.85 -7.72 -15.06
C ARG A 40 -14.43 -6.31 -15.50
N ILE A 41 -13.45 -6.17 -16.40
CA ILE A 41 -13.01 -4.87 -16.94
C ILE A 41 -14.13 -4.20 -17.75
N ASP A 42 -14.81 -4.95 -18.62
CA ASP A 42 -15.90 -4.44 -19.46
C ASP A 42 -17.09 -3.99 -18.60
N SER A 43 -17.38 -4.68 -17.49
CA SER A 43 -18.39 -4.23 -16.51
C SER A 43 -17.96 -3.02 -15.66
N ARG A 44 -16.65 -2.73 -15.57
CA ARG A 44 -16.07 -1.58 -14.86
C ARG A 44 -15.93 -0.33 -15.73
N LEU A 45 -16.03 -0.45 -17.04
CA LEU A 45 -16.03 0.69 -17.97
C LEU A 45 -17.29 1.58 -17.86
N ASP A 46 -18.30 1.18 -17.06
CA ASP A 46 -19.46 2.02 -16.70
C ASP A 46 -19.13 3.12 -15.66
N PHE A 47 -17.89 3.24 -15.18
CA PHE A 47 -17.43 4.38 -14.37
C PHE A 47 -16.98 5.57 -15.23
N GLU A 48 -17.88 6.11 -16.06
CA GLU A 48 -17.61 7.31 -16.87
C GLU A 48 -17.55 8.63 -16.06
N ILE A 49 -17.51 8.55 -14.73
CA ILE A 49 -17.11 9.65 -13.85
C ILE A 49 -16.23 9.05 -12.76
N ASN A 50 -14.96 9.47 -12.71
CA ASN A 50 -14.05 9.09 -11.65
C ASN A 50 -14.69 9.49 -10.30
N PRO A 51 -14.99 8.56 -9.38
CA PRO A 51 -15.57 8.88 -8.08
C PRO A 51 -14.79 9.99 -7.37
N ARG A 52 -13.47 10.03 -7.58
CA ARG A 52 -12.53 11.06 -7.11
C ARG A 52 -12.84 12.45 -7.65
N GLU A 53 -13.15 12.60 -8.94
CA GLU A 53 -13.49 13.88 -9.56
C GLU A 53 -14.81 14.41 -9.02
N ARG A 54 -15.83 13.55 -8.93
CA ARG A 54 -17.12 13.91 -8.33
C ARG A 54 -16.98 14.27 -6.84
N PHE A 55 -16.12 13.57 -6.11
CA PHE A 55 -15.84 13.87 -4.70
C PHE A 55 -15.15 15.23 -4.54
N ASN A 56 -14.18 15.54 -5.40
CA ASN A 56 -13.49 16.83 -5.42
C ASN A 56 -14.41 17.99 -5.80
N GLU A 57 -15.34 17.79 -6.75
CA GLU A 57 -16.38 18.77 -7.06
C GLU A 57 -17.28 19.05 -5.85
N ILE A 58 -17.66 18.01 -5.10
CA ILE A 58 -18.47 18.14 -3.88
C ILE A 58 -17.66 18.87 -2.79
N LYS A 59 -16.39 18.54 -2.58
CA LYS A 59 -15.50 19.14 -1.57
C LYS A 59 -15.30 20.64 -1.76
N ASN A 60 -15.28 21.12 -3.00
CA ASN A 60 -15.00 22.52 -3.33
C ASN A 60 -16.20 23.47 -3.18
N ASN A 61 -17.39 22.97 -2.87
CA ASN A 61 -18.52 23.82 -2.52
C ASN A 61 -18.40 24.29 -1.06
N SER A 62 -18.62 25.58 -0.79
CA SER A 62 -18.35 26.21 0.51
C SER A 62 -19.09 25.56 1.69
N ALA A 63 -20.32 25.09 1.47
CA ALA A 63 -21.10 24.41 2.51
C ALA A 63 -20.54 23.02 2.85
N THR A 64 -19.98 22.34 1.85
CA THR A 64 -19.33 21.02 2.00
C THR A 64 -17.87 21.14 2.44
N TYR A 65 -17.21 22.26 2.19
CA TYR A 65 -15.88 22.53 2.74
C TYR A 65 -15.90 22.60 4.27
N GLU A 66 -16.81 23.39 4.86
CA GLU A 66 -16.98 23.46 6.32
C GLU A 66 -17.35 22.10 6.93
N TYR A 67 -18.08 21.27 6.18
CA TYR A 67 -18.40 19.90 6.54
C TYR A 67 -17.14 19.02 6.62
N PHE A 68 -16.29 19.01 5.58
CA PHE A 68 -15.06 18.22 5.59
C PHE A 68 -14.05 18.71 6.64
N GLU A 69 -13.99 20.01 6.90
CA GLU A 69 -13.16 20.57 7.97
C GLU A 69 -13.63 20.16 9.37
N ARG A 70 -14.94 19.93 9.56
CA ARG A 70 -15.46 19.34 10.80
C ARG A 70 -15.18 17.85 10.89
N LEU A 71 -15.35 17.10 9.80
CA LEU A 71 -15.01 15.68 9.74
C LEU A 71 -13.54 15.40 10.05
N LYS A 72 -12.62 16.25 9.56
CA LYS A 72 -11.19 16.20 9.91
C LYS A 72 -10.92 16.22 11.41
N LYS A 73 -11.80 16.87 12.18
CA LYS A 73 -11.68 17.05 13.63
C LYS A 73 -12.49 16.03 14.43
N ASP A 74 -13.38 15.28 13.78
CA ASP A 74 -14.22 14.27 14.43
C ASP A 74 -13.51 12.93 14.45
N ARG A 75 -13.05 12.55 15.64
CA ARG A 75 -12.27 11.32 15.89
C ARG A 75 -13.10 10.05 15.79
N THR A 76 -14.43 10.16 15.79
CA THR A 76 -15.32 8.98 15.79
C THR A 76 -15.40 8.26 14.43
N PHE A 77 -14.74 8.80 13.41
CA PHE A 77 -14.71 8.20 12.07
C PHE A 77 -13.76 7.03 11.94
N PHE A 78 -12.67 7.02 12.70
CA PHE A 78 -11.69 5.94 12.64
C PHE A 78 -12.14 4.78 13.55
N ASN A 79 -11.67 3.57 13.27
CA ASN A 79 -11.93 2.36 14.06
C ASN A 79 -13.41 1.99 14.16
N ASN A 80 -14.04 1.88 12.99
CA ASN A 80 -15.43 1.51 12.87
C ASN A 80 -15.59 0.54 11.69
N ASP A 81 -16.29 -0.57 11.93
CA ASP A 81 -16.52 -1.62 10.92
C ASP A 81 -17.70 -1.28 9.99
N GLU A 82 -18.35 -0.13 10.15
CA GLU A 82 -19.37 0.36 9.24
C GLU A 82 -18.75 0.99 7.98
N PRO A 83 -19.33 0.75 6.79
CA PRO A 83 -18.90 1.39 5.55
C PRO A 83 -18.78 2.91 5.67
N PHE A 84 -17.72 3.48 5.11
CA PHE A 84 -17.43 4.90 5.17
C PHE A 84 -18.58 5.77 4.65
N THR A 85 -19.19 5.40 3.53
CA THR A 85 -20.34 6.10 2.95
C THR A 85 -21.55 6.13 3.90
N LYS A 86 -21.76 5.07 4.68
CA LYS A 86 -22.82 5.02 5.70
C LYS A 86 -22.52 6.01 6.83
N ARG A 87 -21.27 6.05 7.32
CA ARG A 87 -20.82 7.03 8.33
C ARG A 87 -21.03 8.46 7.82
N LEU A 88 -20.65 8.74 6.57
CA LEU A 88 -20.78 10.06 5.96
C LEU A 88 -22.24 10.53 5.84
N ASN A 89 -23.13 9.63 5.43
CA ASN A 89 -24.57 9.89 5.34
C ASN A 89 -25.19 10.21 6.72
N ASN A 90 -24.68 9.65 7.82
CA ASN A 90 -25.15 9.97 9.17
C ASN A 90 -24.76 11.41 9.55
N VAL A 91 -23.50 11.81 9.34
CA VAL A 91 -23.05 13.17 9.62
C VAL A 91 -23.76 14.21 8.74
N SER A 92 -24.01 13.88 7.47
CA SER A 92 -24.77 14.77 6.58
C SER A 92 -26.17 15.06 7.13
N LYS A 93 -26.84 14.05 7.71
CA LYS A 93 -28.15 14.22 8.37
C LYS A 93 -28.04 15.08 9.62
N ASP A 94 -27.07 14.84 10.48
CA ASP A 94 -26.87 15.60 11.72
C ASP A 94 -26.62 17.09 11.44
N LEU A 95 -26.00 17.40 10.30
CA LEU A 95 -25.74 18.77 9.84
C LEU A 95 -26.82 19.33 8.90
N ASN A 96 -27.93 18.61 8.68
CA ASN A 96 -29.02 18.98 7.76
C ASN A 96 -28.55 19.32 6.32
N LEU A 97 -27.52 18.62 5.84
CA LEU A 97 -27.01 18.77 4.48
C LEU A 97 -27.79 17.85 3.52
N ASN A 98 -28.22 18.40 2.38
CA ASN A 98 -28.91 17.65 1.32
C ASN A 98 -27.91 16.94 0.40
N VAL A 99 -27.00 16.16 0.98
CA VAL A 99 -26.02 15.36 0.25
C VAL A 99 -26.25 13.90 0.59
N SER A 100 -26.32 13.05 -0.42
CA SER A 100 -26.45 11.60 -0.26
C SER A 100 -25.36 10.91 -1.07
N PHE A 101 -24.60 10.07 -0.39
CA PHE A 101 -23.54 9.26 -1.00
C PHE A 101 -24.06 7.83 -1.21
N SER A 102 -23.69 7.24 -2.35
CA SER A 102 -24.21 5.93 -2.79
C SER A 102 -23.56 4.78 -2.02
N ASN A 103 -24.34 4.00 -1.28
CA ASN A 103 -23.88 2.82 -0.54
C ASN A 103 -23.63 1.57 -1.42
N LYS A 104 -23.38 1.74 -2.72
CA LYS A 104 -23.26 0.59 -3.63
C LYS A 104 -21.84 0.00 -3.50
N THR A 105 -21.72 -1.13 -2.81
CA THR A 105 -20.48 -1.92 -2.73
C THR A 105 -20.02 -2.29 -4.14
N THR A 106 -18.79 -1.93 -4.48
CA THR A 106 -18.28 -2.04 -5.85
C THR A 106 -17.82 -3.45 -6.21
N VAL A 107 -17.40 -4.26 -5.23
CA VAL A 107 -16.99 -5.67 -5.38
C VAL A 107 -17.28 -6.39 -4.06
N SER A 108 -17.78 -7.63 -4.07
CA SER A 108 -17.96 -8.41 -2.84
C SER A 108 -16.62 -8.98 -2.34
N GLU A 109 -16.47 -9.10 -1.01
CA GLU A 109 -15.27 -9.66 -0.36
C GLU A 109 -14.84 -11.01 -0.95
N GLU A 110 -15.78 -11.91 -1.23
CA GLU A 110 -15.52 -13.26 -1.78
C GLU A 110 -14.90 -13.25 -3.19
N THR A 111 -15.02 -12.16 -3.94
CA THR A 111 -14.59 -12.08 -5.34
C THR A 111 -13.41 -11.14 -5.59
N ALA A 112 -13.08 -10.31 -4.59
CA ALA A 112 -11.99 -9.35 -4.65
C ALA A 112 -10.64 -10.05 -4.77
N GLN A 113 -9.77 -9.52 -5.63
CA GLN A 113 -8.42 -10.04 -5.84
C GLN A 113 -7.38 -9.09 -5.23
N ALA A 114 -6.72 -9.57 -4.16
CA ALA A 114 -5.62 -8.86 -3.51
C ALA A 114 -4.27 -9.55 -3.79
N ILE A 115 -3.23 -8.75 -4.01
CA ILE A 115 -1.85 -9.18 -3.99
C ILE A 115 -1.24 -8.64 -2.69
N VAL A 116 -0.70 -9.53 -1.87
CA VAL A 116 0.05 -9.18 -0.66
C VAL A 116 1.50 -9.56 -0.88
N LEU A 117 2.39 -8.56 -0.84
CA LEU A 117 3.83 -8.76 -0.91
C LEU A 117 4.41 -8.53 0.48
N ALA A 118 5.06 -9.54 1.03
CA ALA A 118 5.89 -9.42 2.22
C ALA A 118 7.35 -9.25 1.80
N SER A 119 8.03 -8.30 2.43
CA SER A 119 9.47 -8.07 2.28
C SER A 119 10.03 -7.68 3.64
N GLY A 120 10.71 -8.60 4.32
CA GLY A 120 11.12 -8.42 5.70
C GLY A 120 9.93 -8.03 6.58
N ASN A 121 10.00 -6.85 7.20
CA ASN A 121 8.98 -6.33 8.10
C ASN A 121 8.02 -5.31 7.43
N LEU A 122 8.02 -5.27 6.10
CA LEU A 122 7.14 -4.43 5.27
C LEU A 122 6.16 -5.29 4.49
N GLY A 123 4.87 -4.97 4.60
CA GLY A 123 3.78 -5.54 3.84
C GLY A 123 3.22 -4.52 2.85
N LEU A 124 3.02 -4.93 1.60
CA LEU A 124 2.44 -4.11 0.54
C LEU A 124 1.18 -4.82 0.02
N ILE A 125 0.01 -4.20 0.17
CA ILE A 125 -1.27 -4.77 -0.25
C ILE A 125 -1.79 -3.99 -1.45
N TYR A 126 -2.11 -4.70 -2.52
CA TYR A 126 -2.67 -4.16 -3.76
C TYR A 126 -4.01 -4.83 -4.09
N PHE A 127 -5.04 -4.05 -4.37
CA PHE A 127 -6.32 -4.50 -4.87
C PHE A 127 -6.35 -4.38 -6.40
N THR A 128 -6.20 -5.51 -7.07
CA THR A 128 -6.03 -5.56 -8.54
C THR A 128 -7.30 -5.27 -9.33
N ASP A 129 -8.42 -5.17 -8.62
CA ASP A 129 -9.73 -4.91 -9.20
C ASP A 129 -9.96 -3.41 -9.49
N TRP A 130 -9.13 -2.52 -8.93
CA TRP A 130 -9.20 -1.08 -9.16
C TRP A 130 -8.05 -0.65 -10.06
N SER A 131 -8.33 0.23 -11.02
CA SER A 131 -7.34 0.71 -11.98
C SER A 131 -6.36 1.72 -11.39
N ASN A 132 -6.65 2.25 -10.21
CA ASN A 132 -5.88 3.26 -9.49
C ASN A 132 -5.78 2.87 -8.02
N ARG A 133 -4.80 3.45 -7.32
CA ARG A 133 -4.67 3.32 -5.87
C ARG A 133 -5.98 3.70 -5.18
N MET A 134 -6.51 2.77 -4.40
CA MET A 134 -7.69 2.96 -3.58
C MET A 134 -7.41 3.92 -2.44
N THR A 135 -8.44 4.67 -2.05
CA THR A 135 -8.41 5.58 -0.92
C THR A 135 -8.99 4.89 0.33
N TYR A 136 -8.70 5.43 1.51
CA TYR A 136 -9.24 4.99 2.81
C TYR A 136 -10.75 4.80 2.74
N GLU A 137 -11.45 5.78 2.16
CA GLU A 137 -12.90 5.75 2.01
C GLU A 137 -13.37 4.57 1.15
N GLN A 138 -12.67 4.34 0.03
CA GLN A 138 -12.99 3.23 -0.87
C GLN A 138 -12.67 1.87 -0.25
N ILE A 139 -11.58 1.76 0.51
CA ILE A 139 -11.17 0.54 1.20
C ILE A 139 -12.19 0.20 2.28
N GLU A 140 -12.59 1.16 3.11
CA GLU A 140 -13.59 0.96 4.17
C GLU A 140 -14.99 0.62 3.63
N ASP A 141 -15.35 1.12 2.45
CA ASP A 141 -16.61 0.75 1.79
C ASP A 141 -16.57 -0.64 1.14
N ALA A 142 -15.42 -1.03 0.59
CA ALA A 142 -15.25 -2.31 -0.09
C ALA A 142 -14.97 -3.47 0.88
N PHE A 143 -14.22 -3.19 1.96
CA PHE A 143 -13.73 -4.15 2.95
C PHE A 143 -13.88 -3.60 4.38
N PRO A 144 -15.12 -3.45 4.88
CA PRO A 144 -15.36 -2.87 6.20
C PRO A 144 -14.63 -3.65 7.30
N GLY A 145 -13.93 -2.95 8.19
CA GLY A 145 -13.16 -3.54 9.29
C GLY A 145 -11.78 -4.08 8.92
N LEU A 146 -11.39 -4.08 7.63
CA LEU A 146 -10.04 -4.52 7.22
C LEU A 146 -8.94 -3.63 7.83
N LEU A 147 -9.05 -2.31 7.66
CA LEU A 147 -8.03 -1.40 8.19
C LEU A 147 -8.02 -1.46 9.73
N ASN A 148 -9.20 -1.46 10.35
CA ASN A 148 -9.36 -1.63 11.78
C ASN A 148 -8.66 -2.91 12.30
N GLY A 149 -8.87 -4.05 11.61
CA GLY A 149 -8.23 -5.32 11.98
C GLY A 149 -6.71 -5.32 11.81
N LEU A 150 -6.18 -4.64 10.79
CA LEU A 150 -4.73 -4.50 10.60
C LEU A 150 -4.10 -3.57 11.65
N THR A 151 -4.73 -2.45 11.96
CA THR A 151 -4.16 -1.43 12.86
C THR A 151 -4.10 -1.86 14.31
N HIS A 152 -5.00 -2.74 14.75
CA HIS A 152 -5.05 -3.28 16.12
C HIS A 152 -4.30 -4.61 16.28
N HIS A 153 -3.66 -5.12 15.23
CA HIS A 153 -2.92 -6.37 15.32
C HIS A 153 -1.57 -6.13 15.99
N GLU A 154 -1.26 -6.87 17.06
CA GLU A 154 -0.02 -6.68 17.86
C GLU A 154 1.28 -6.77 17.04
N GLY A 155 1.26 -7.51 15.94
CA GLY A 155 2.38 -7.64 15.02
C GLY A 155 2.60 -6.44 14.08
N ILE A 156 1.66 -5.50 14.02
CA ILE A 156 1.66 -4.35 13.10
C ILE A 156 1.85 -3.08 13.93
N GLY A 157 2.86 -2.29 13.56
CA GLY A 157 3.21 -1.07 14.26
C GLY A 157 2.66 0.18 13.61
N PHE A 158 2.45 0.15 12.29
CA PHE A 158 1.60 1.16 11.63
C PHE A 158 1.12 0.71 10.24
N VAL A 159 0.04 1.34 9.79
CA VAL A 159 -0.55 1.19 8.45
C VAL A 159 -0.65 2.54 7.78
N MET A 160 -0.28 2.68 6.51
CA MET A 160 -0.40 3.92 5.73
C MET A 160 -1.30 3.73 4.51
N VAL A 161 -2.26 4.65 4.33
CA VAL A 161 -3.25 4.66 3.24
C VAL A 161 -3.47 6.07 2.70
N LYS A 162 -3.86 6.20 1.43
CA LYS A 162 -4.26 7.50 0.87
C LYS A 162 -5.69 7.82 1.26
N SER A 163 -6.04 9.07 1.53
CA SER A 163 -7.44 9.52 1.68
C SER A 163 -7.70 10.74 0.80
N GLU A 164 -8.96 10.90 0.37
CA GLU A 164 -9.42 12.11 -0.34
C GLU A 164 -9.79 13.25 0.62
N ILE A 165 -10.18 12.90 1.85
CA ILE A 165 -10.65 13.87 2.85
C ILE A 165 -9.48 14.31 3.71
N TYR A 166 -8.70 13.36 4.23
CA TYR A 166 -7.68 13.54 5.26
C TYR A 166 -6.25 13.55 4.70
N ASP A 167 -6.10 13.58 3.38
CA ASP A 167 -4.81 13.41 2.68
C ASP A 167 -4.18 12.03 3.02
N THR A 168 -2.86 11.87 3.10
CA THR A 168 -2.31 10.55 3.46
C THR A 168 -2.41 10.31 4.97
N ILE A 169 -2.97 9.17 5.37
CA ILE A 169 -3.18 8.82 6.77
C ILE A 169 -2.25 7.67 7.16
N VAL A 170 -1.65 7.78 8.35
CA VAL A 170 -0.92 6.69 9.01
C VAL A 170 -1.64 6.34 10.32
N PHE A 171 -1.90 5.06 10.53
CA PHE A 171 -2.61 4.52 11.69
C PHE A 171 -1.71 3.62 12.53
N SER A 172 -1.92 3.61 13.84
CA SER A 172 -1.38 2.63 14.78
C SER A 172 -2.36 2.48 15.92
N ASP A 173 -3.00 1.32 16.07
CA ASP A 173 -4.08 1.14 17.06
C ASP A 173 -5.18 2.23 16.92
N ASP A 174 -5.47 2.96 17.99
CA ASP A 174 -6.37 4.13 18.01
C ASP A 174 -5.71 5.46 17.59
N ASP A 175 -4.39 5.46 17.36
CA ASP A 175 -3.62 6.65 17.05
C ASP A 175 -3.54 6.91 15.53
N VAL A 176 -3.57 8.20 15.17
CA VAL A 176 -3.60 8.65 13.77
C VAL A 176 -2.57 9.75 13.53
N LEU A 177 -1.91 9.72 12.38
CA LEU A 177 -1.12 10.81 11.82
C LEU A 177 -1.68 11.19 10.45
N TYR A 178 -2.01 12.48 10.28
CA TYR A 178 -2.20 13.06 8.94
C TYR A 178 -0.83 13.45 8.39
N LEU A 179 -0.33 12.68 7.43
CA LEU A 179 1.06 12.71 7.00
C LEU A 179 1.43 14.05 6.36
N ASP A 180 0.57 14.60 5.52
CA ASP A 180 0.83 15.85 4.80
C ASP A 180 0.99 17.05 5.75
N SER A 181 0.07 17.20 6.71
CA SER A 181 0.09 18.27 7.73
C SER A 181 0.97 17.96 8.94
N GLU A 182 1.47 16.73 9.06
CA GLU A 182 2.24 16.22 10.20
C GLU A 182 1.52 16.37 11.54
N GLU A 183 0.19 16.23 11.53
CA GLU A 183 -0.65 16.38 12.72
C GLU A 183 -0.98 15.00 13.33
N TYR A 184 -0.58 14.80 14.59
CA TYR A 184 -0.91 13.60 15.37
C TYR A 184 -2.21 13.77 16.14
N TYR A 185 -2.98 12.69 16.17
CA TYR A 185 -4.14 12.50 17.03
C TYR A 185 -3.90 11.24 17.86
N GLY A 186 -3.69 11.43 19.16
CA GLY A 186 -3.27 10.35 20.05
C GLY A 186 -1.78 10.42 20.34
N ASN A 187 -1.11 9.28 20.44
CA ASN A 187 0.32 9.21 20.73
C ASN A 187 1.18 9.49 19.49
N HIS A 188 2.44 9.84 19.73
CA HIS A 188 3.46 10.04 18.69
C HIS A 188 4.11 8.69 18.30
N PHE A 189 3.29 7.75 17.83
CA PHE A 189 3.68 6.34 17.65
C PHE A 189 4.83 6.09 16.66
N LEU A 190 5.15 7.05 15.77
CA LEU A 190 6.25 6.89 14.82
C LEU A 190 7.64 7.27 15.36
N GLU A 191 7.74 7.95 16.51
CA GLU A 191 9.03 8.46 17.03
C GLU A 191 10.08 7.35 17.21
N LYS A 192 9.63 6.13 17.52
CA LYS A 192 10.49 4.95 17.65
C LYS A 192 11.17 4.49 16.36
N TYR A 193 10.71 4.94 15.19
CA TYR A 193 11.25 4.57 13.88
C TYR A 193 12.27 5.57 13.32
N GLY A 194 12.72 6.51 14.18
CA GLY A 194 13.77 7.47 13.89
C GLY A 194 13.24 8.80 13.37
N GLU A 195 14.02 9.86 13.57
CA GLU A 195 13.65 11.26 13.31
C GLU A 195 13.18 11.53 11.88
N ASN A 196 13.69 10.75 10.93
CA ASN A 196 13.45 10.90 9.50
C ASN A 196 12.24 10.09 8.96
N ILE A 197 11.48 9.39 9.82
CA ILE A 197 10.40 8.50 9.39
C ILE A 197 9.30 9.21 8.59
N ILE A 198 8.88 10.41 9.01
CA ILE A 198 7.83 11.18 8.32
C ILE A 198 8.27 11.50 6.89
N ASN A 199 9.50 11.98 6.71
CA ASN A 199 10.07 12.25 5.39
C ASN A 199 10.15 10.99 4.52
N LYS A 200 10.49 9.84 5.12
CA LYS A 200 10.54 8.55 4.41
C LYS A 200 9.15 8.14 3.93
N LEU A 201 8.13 8.26 4.78
CA LEU A 201 6.74 7.95 4.43
C LEU A 201 6.22 8.90 3.34
N LYS A 202 6.47 10.21 3.44
CA LYS A 202 6.12 11.19 2.39
C LYS A 202 6.76 10.86 1.05
N ARG A 203 8.04 10.47 1.06
CA ARG A 203 8.74 10.03 -0.16
C ARG A 203 8.16 8.73 -0.72
N THR A 204 7.80 7.77 0.13
CA THR A 204 7.15 6.54 -0.32
C THR A 204 5.79 6.83 -0.92
N ASP A 205 5.01 7.73 -0.30
CA ASP A 205 3.68 8.16 -0.77
C ASP A 205 3.69 8.83 -2.15
N SER A 206 4.83 9.38 -2.57
CA SER A 206 4.97 10.03 -3.87
C SER A 206 5.27 9.08 -5.03
N PHE A 207 5.43 7.78 -4.77
CA PHE A 207 5.70 6.81 -5.82
C PHE A 207 4.47 6.46 -6.65
N ASP A 208 4.63 6.41 -7.98
CA ASP A 208 3.56 6.10 -8.94
C ASP A 208 2.91 4.72 -8.72
N HIS A 209 3.65 3.77 -8.13
CA HIS A 209 3.23 2.38 -7.93
C HIS A 209 3.21 1.97 -6.46
N ILE A 210 2.94 2.92 -5.56
CA ILE A 210 2.73 2.63 -4.13
C ILE A 210 1.52 1.69 -3.90
N PRO A 211 1.54 0.78 -2.90
CA PRO A 211 0.36 0.00 -2.53
C PRO A 211 -0.85 0.83 -2.10
N ASP A 212 -2.02 0.18 -2.14
CA ASP A 212 -3.25 0.69 -1.53
C ASP A 212 -3.11 0.78 -0.02
N ILE A 213 -2.50 -0.25 0.58
CA ILE A 213 -2.19 -0.31 2.01
C ILE A 213 -0.72 -0.69 2.19
N LEU A 214 0.05 0.21 2.79
CA LEU A 214 1.39 -0.09 3.28
C LEU A 214 1.28 -0.49 4.76
N VAL A 215 1.89 -1.61 5.13
CA VAL A 215 1.88 -2.14 6.50
C VAL A 215 3.32 -2.27 6.97
N ASN A 216 3.66 -1.68 8.11
CA ASN A 216 4.94 -1.89 8.75
C ASN A 216 4.74 -2.66 10.04
N SER A 217 5.62 -3.61 10.31
CA SER A 217 5.57 -4.34 11.58
C SER A 217 5.75 -3.41 12.78
N GLU A 218 5.37 -3.96 13.94
CA GLU A 218 5.78 -3.40 15.22
C GLU A 218 7.31 -3.41 15.35
N TYR A 219 7.85 -2.45 16.11
CA TYR A 219 9.28 -2.35 16.43
C TYR A 219 9.45 -2.39 17.95
N ASP A 220 9.91 -3.54 18.42
CA ASP A 220 10.27 -3.75 19.82
C ASP A 220 11.61 -3.06 20.12
N ILE A 221 11.51 -1.87 20.70
CA ILE A 221 12.68 -1.05 21.08
C ILE A 221 13.50 -1.73 22.19
N GLU A 222 12.86 -2.49 23.09
CA GLU A 222 13.56 -3.10 24.22
C GLU A 222 14.52 -4.19 23.74
N ASN A 223 14.11 -4.97 22.73
CA ASN A 223 14.92 -6.04 22.15
C ASN A 223 15.66 -5.63 20.86
N ASP A 224 15.40 -4.43 20.33
CA ASP A 224 15.87 -3.96 19.02
C ASP A 224 15.44 -4.88 17.85
N GLU A 225 14.20 -5.37 17.92
CA GLU A 225 13.65 -6.36 16.99
C GLU A 225 12.44 -5.84 16.22
N VAL A 226 12.36 -6.23 14.94
CA VAL A 226 11.17 -6.02 14.10
C VAL A 226 10.55 -7.38 13.77
N TYR A 227 9.23 -7.43 13.64
CA TYR A 227 8.54 -8.66 13.31
C TYR A 227 8.49 -8.86 11.79
N ALA A 228 9.25 -9.82 11.29
CA ALA A 228 9.24 -10.16 9.86
C ALA A 228 7.89 -10.77 9.46
N PHE A 229 7.36 -10.36 8.32
CA PHE A 229 6.20 -10.98 7.66
C PHE A 229 6.59 -12.16 6.76
N GLU A 230 7.88 -12.47 6.69
CA GLU A 230 8.45 -13.59 5.93
C GLU A 230 9.17 -14.59 6.84
N GLU A 231 9.39 -15.81 6.35
CA GLU A 231 10.01 -16.90 7.13
C GLU A 231 11.54 -16.76 7.30
N LEU A 232 12.13 -15.64 6.87
CA LEU A 232 13.57 -15.42 6.90
C LEU A 232 14.03 -14.83 8.23
N ILE A 233 15.23 -15.25 8.67
CA ILE A 233 15.85 -14.78 9.93
C ILE A 233 16.33 -13.33 9.81
N GLY A 234 16.76 -12.92 8.63
CA GLY A 234 17.14 -11.54 8.35
C GLY A 234 15.94 -10.78 7.80
N SER A 235 15.68 -9.59 8.34
CA SER A 235 14.57 -8.74 7.94
C SER A 235 15.08 -7.36 7.52
N HIS A 236 14.47 -6.80 6.47
CA HIS A 236 14.77 -5.47 5.95
C HIS A 236 13.59 -4.89 5.17
N GLY A 237 13.67 -3.60 4.85
CA GLY A 237 12.77 -2.95 3.90
C GLY A 237 11.69 -2.11 4.56
N GLY A 238 11.25 -2.48 5.76
CA GLY A 238 10.41 -1.62 6.58
C GLY A 238 11.23 -0.61 7.40
N ALA A 239 10.57 0.00 8.38
CA ALA A 239 11.17 0.86 9.38
C ALA A 239 11.41 0.08 10.70
N GLY A 240 12.36 0.55 11.50
CA GLY A 240 12.70 -0.02 12.82
C GLY A 240 13.97 -0.86 12.80
N GLY A 241 14.55 -1.08 13.97
CA GLY A 241 15.75 -1.90 14.16
C GLY A 241 17.06 -1.31 13.61
N ASN A 242 18.06 -2.17 13.43
CA ASN A 242 19.43 -1.81 13.04
C ASN A 242 19.58 -1.07 11.69
N GLN A 243 18.61 -1.19 10.78
CA GLN A 243 18.59 -0.44 9.50
C GLN A 243 18.45 1.09 9.69
N GLN A 244 18.23 1.56 10.92
CA GLN A 244 18.21 2.97 11.28
C GLN A 244 19.61 3.59 11.45
N TYR A 245 20.68 2.79 11.46
CA TYR A 245 22.06 3.26 11.71
C TYR A 245 22.95 3.13 10.47
N PRO A 246 22.73 3.93 9.40
CA PRO A 246 23.59 3.91 8.24
C PRO A 246 24.96 4.52 8.56
N PHE A 247 26.00 4.05 7.87
CA PHE A 247 27.30 4.71 7.85
C PHE A 247 27.79 4.85 6.41
N ILE A 248 28.57 5.89 6.16
CA ILE A 248 29.22 6.15 4.87
C ILE A 248 30.70 6.39 5.14
N LEU A 249 31.56 5.75 4.35
CA LEU A 249 33.00 5.97 4.38
C LEU A 249 33.41 6.73 3.11
N TYR A 250 34.09 7.86 3.26
CA TYR A 250 34.59 8.67 2.16
C TYR A 250 35.95 9.31 2.51
N PRO A 251 36.76 9.74 1.51
CA PRO A 251 38.05 10.40 1.75
C PRO A 251 37.93 11.66 2.62
N ASN A 252 38.87 11.87 3.54
CA ASN A 252 38.83 12.99 4.49
C ASN A 252 38.94 14.39 3.86
N ASP A 253 39.33 14.48 2.58
CA ASP A 253 39.42 15.73 1.83
C ASP A 253 38.14 16.06 1.03
N TRP A 254 37.13 15.19 1.06
CA TRP A 254 35.81 15.45 0.49
C TRP A 254 34.93 16.18 1.50
N ASN A 255 33.99 17.01 1.01
CA ASN A 255 33.16 17.83 1.87
C ASN A 255 31.69 17.39 1.86
N LEU A 256 31.19 16.97 3.02
CA LEU A 256 29.79 16.59 3.22
C LEU A 256 29.09 17.60 4.14
N ASP A 257 28.66 18.73 3.56
CA ASP A 257 27.99 19.80 4.31
C ASP A 257 26.50 19.53 4.56
N GLU A 258 25.86 18.72 3.70
CA GLU A 258 24.43 18.44 3.74
C GLU A 258 24.14 17.03 4.27
N GLU A 259 23.06 16.89 5.04
CA GLU A 259 22.57 15.59 5.49
C GLU A 259 22.17 14.72 4.30
N ILE A 260 22.65 13.47 4.27
CA ILE A 260 22.30 12.52 3.21
C ILE A 260 20.98 11.85 3.54
N PHE A 261 19.93 12.29 2.85
CA PHE A 261 18.62 11.65 2.89
C PHE A 261 18.42 10.70 1.70
N GLY A 262 18.40 9.40 1.98
CA GLY A 262 18.10 8.35 1.00
C GLY A 262 19.25 8.04 0.03
N ALA A 263 19.13 6.90 -0.66
CA ALA A 263 20.19 6.37 -1.53
C ALA A 263 20.53 7.27 -2.73
N GLU A 264 19.58 8.07 -3.21
CA GLU A 264 19.81 9.01 -4.31
C GLU A 264 20.80 10.11 -3.93
N ASN A 265 20.69 10.63 -2.71
CA ASN A 265 21.60 11.67 -2.23
C ASN A 265 23.00 11.11 -1.97
N VAL A 266 23.11 9.83 -1.56
CA VAL A 266 24.41 9.13 -1.51
C VAL A 266 25.04 9.17 -2.91
N TYR A 267 24.31 8.75 -3.94
CA TYR A 267 24.84 8.74 -5.32
C TYR A 267 25.27 10.14 -5.77
N LYS A 268 24.43 11.17 -5.58
CA LYS A 268 24.74 12.55 -5.95
C LYS A 268 25.99 13.07 -5.24
N PHE A 269 26.14 12.78 -3.95
CA PHE A 269 27.34 13.14 -3.18
C PHE A 269 28.61 12.51 -3.77
N PHE A 270 28.63 11.19 -3.93
CA PHE A 270 29.82 10.49 -4.44
C PHE A 270 30.15 10.93 -5.87
N MET A 271 29.17 11.05 -6.75
CA MET A 271 29.39 11.51 -8.12
C MET A 271 29.93 12.94 -8.17
N GLY A 272 29.37 13.85 -7.38
CA GLY A 272 29.82 15.24 -7.32
C GLY A 272 31.27 15.36 -6.85
N GLU A 273 31.66 14.62 -5.81
CA GLU A 273 33.04 14.63 -5.31
C GLU A 273 34.04 13.93 -6.26
N MET A 274 33.60 12.85 -6.93
CA MET A 274 34.40 12.18 -7.95
C MET A 274 34.69 13.09 -9.14
N GLU A 275 33.70 13.83 -9.65
CA GLU A 275 33.90 14.79 -10.74
C GLU A 275 34.85 15.92 -10.34
N LYS A 276 34.71 16.49 -9.13
CA LYS A 276 35.67 17.47 -8.59
C LYS A 276 37.08 16.92 -8.54
N SER A 277 37.23 15.68 -8.10
CA SER A 277 38.53 15.00 -7.98
C SER A 277 39.18 14.73 -9.33
N TRP A 278 38.38 14.38 -10.35
CA TRP A 278 38.87 14.20 -11.72
C TRP A 278 39.32 15.50 -12.36
N ASN A 279 38.59 16.60 -12.15
CA ASN A 279 38.91 17.91 -12.73
C ASN A 279 40.10 18.61 -12.06
N ARG A 280 40.57 18.12 -10.91
CA ARG A 280 41.79 18.60 -10.23
C ARG A 280 43.09 17.96 -10.76
N LYS A 281 42.99 16.95 -11.64
CA LYS A 281 44.12 16.30 -12.32
C LYS A 281 44.39 16.94 -13.68
#